data_AF-A0AAU2JKU3-F1
#
_entry.id   AF-A0AAU2JKU3-F1
#
_cell.length_a   1.000
_cell.length_b   1.000
_cell.length_c   1.000
_cell.angle_alpha   90.00
_cell.angle_beta   90.00
_cell.angle_gamma   90.00
#
_symmetry.space_group_name_H-M   'P 1'
#
loop_
_entity.id
_entity.type
_entity.pdbx_description
1 polymer ?
#
loop_
_entity_poly.entity_id
_entity_poly.type
_entity_poly.pdbx_seq_one_letter_code
_entity_poly.pdbx_strand_id
1 'polypeptide(L)'
;MASFRPGYSPYDSVARALLDLESPDADHTLERLERRARALREEGFWPVATRIALLTGRRLALVGDQFEEVLSNGGPALRQEFLERMLPEPDTMGDSPVRLVCTLRSDFLPDLLDLPARGWSCPSRWRRSCRRPCTRTNSVCSRSCGACWPTP
;
A
#
# COMPACT_ATOMS: atom_id res chain seq x y z
N MET A 1 -7.95 -10.16 6.74
CA MET A 1 -7.41 -8.81 6.45
C MET A 1 -6.40 -8.51 7.54
N ALA A 2 -5.27 -7.89 7.19
CA ALA A 2 -4.25 -7.49 8.14
C ALA A 2 -3.81 -6.05 7.86
N SER A 3 -3.22 -5.40 8.85
CA SER A 3 -2.68 -4.05 8.74
C SER A 3 -1.22 -4.02 9.20
N PHE A 4 -0.43 -3.14 8.61
CA PHE A 4 0.95 -2.91 9.01
C PHE A 4 1.26 -1.42 9.07
N ARG A 5 2.28 -1.07 9.86
CA ARG A 5 2.90 0.26 9.87
C ARG A 5 4.36 0.12 9.43
N PRO A 6 4.81 0.80 8.37
CA PRO A 6 6.13 0.59 7.80
C PRO A 6 7.28 0.85 8.79
N GLY A 7 7.23 1.93 9.57
CA GLY A 7 8.26 2.29 10.54
C GLY A 7 9.66 2.40 9.92
N TYR A 8 10.67 1.92 10.67
CA TYR A 8 12.08 1.88 10.23
C TYR A 8 12.45 0.61 9.43
N SER A 9 11.62 -0.44 9.51
CA SER A 9 11.85 -1.73 8.86
C SER A 9 10.63 -2.13 8.03
N PRO A 10 10.40 -1.47 6.88
CA PRO A 10 9.14 -1.58 6.15
C PRO A 10 8.89 -3.00 5.62
N TYR A 11 9.95 -3.71 5.22
CA TYR A 11 9.86 -5.11 4.80
C TYR A 11 9.44 -6.06 5.94
N ASP A 12 9.94 -5.84 7.15
CA ASP A 12 9.63 -6.70 8.29
C ASP A 12 8.18 -6.49 8.73
N SER A 13 7.69 -5.24 8.71
CA SER A 13 6.31 -4.90 8.98
C SER A 13 5.33 -5.55 8.00
N VAL A 14 5.64 -5.52 6.69
CA VAL A 14 4.82 -6.20 5.67
C VAL A 14 4.90 -7.72 5.83
N ALA A 15 6.09 -8.27 6.08
CA ALA A 15 6.31 -9.70 6.27
C ALA A 15 5.46 -10.24 7.42
N ARG A 16 5.44 -9.53 8.56
CA ARG A 16 4.62 -9.89 9.72
C ARG A 16 3.13 -9.94 9.36
N ALA A 17 2.61 -8.90 8.71
CA ALA A 17 1.20 -8.85 8.36
C ALA A 17 0.81 -9.92 7.32
N LEU A 18 1.71 -10.32 6.42
CA LEU A 18 1.49 -11.44 5.51
C LEU A 18 1.50 -12.79 6.23
N LEU A 19 2.36 -12.97 7.23
CA LEU A 19 2.38 -14.17 8.07
C LEU A 19 1.10 -14.31 8.89
N ASP A 20 0.57 -13.20 9.42
CA ASP A 20 -0.72 -13.16 10.12
C ASP A 20 -1.90 -13.56 9.21
N LEU A 21 -1.81 -13.26 7.91
CA LEU A 21 -2.79 -13.69 6.92
C LEU A 21 -2.65 -15.17 6.51
N GLU A 22 -1.42 -15.67 6.47
CA GLU A 22 -1.10 -17.06 6.11
C GLU A 22 -1.46 -18.03 7.24
N SER A 23 -1.22 -17.66 8.49
CA SER A 23 -1.42 -18.51 9.67
C SER A 23 -1.78 -17.66 10.89
N PRO A 24 -3.05 -17.23 11.05
CA PRO A 24 -3.46 -16.27 12.07
C PRO A 24 -3.28 -16.77 13.51
N ASP A 25 -3.32 -18.09 13.72
CA ASP A 25 -3.24 -18.72 15.05
C ASP A 25 -1.83 -19.28 15.37
N ALA A 26 -0.85 -19.03 14.51
CA ALA A 26 0.50 -19.55 14.68
C ALA A 26 1.46 -18.47 15.19
N ASP A 27 2.28 -18.81 16.18
CA ASP A 27 3.42 -17.98 16.54
C ASP A 27 4.42 -17.93 15.37
N HIS A 28 4.80 -16.72 14.98
CA HIS A 28 5.80 -16.51 13.94
C HIS A 28 7.19 -16.49 14.57
N THR A 29 8.03 -17.43 14.18
CA THR A 29 9.44 -17.41 14.58
C THR A 29 10.19 -16.29 13.86
N LEU A 30 11.28 -15.82 14.47
CA LEU A 30 12.17 -14.82 13.85
C LEU A 30 12.66 -15.28 12.48
N GLU A 31 13.01 -16.56 12.34
CA GLU A 31 13.45 -17.16 11.07
C GLU A 31 12.35 -17.06 9.98
N ARG A 32 11.09 -17.31 10.34
CA ARG A 32 9.97 -17.16 9.38
C ARG A 32 9.80 -15.71 8.95
N LEU A 33 9.92 -14.77 9.88
CA LEU A 33 9.85 -13.34 9.60
C LEU A 33 10.97 -12.91 8.65
N GLU A 34 12.22 -13.27 8.95
CA GLU A 34 13.39 -12.93 8.13
C GLU A 34 13.31 -13.52 6.73
N ARG A 35 12.89 -14.80 6.63
CA ARG A 35 12.68 -15.46 5.34
C ARG A 35 11.61 -14.74 4.52
N ARG A 36 10.51 -14.35 5.15
CA ARG A 36 9.42 -13.63 4.46
C ARG A 36 9.85 -12.22 4.05
N ALA A 37 10.56 -11.49 4.90
CA ALA A 37 11.10 -10.18 4.59
C ALA A 37 12.11 -10.23 3.43
N ARG A 38 12.95 -11.27 3.39
CA ARG A 38 13.87 -11.52 2.27
C ARG A 38 13.13 -11.77 0.96
N ALA A 39 12.11 -12.64 0.97
CA ALA A 39 11.28 -12.90 -0.21
C ALA A 39 10.62 -11.61 -0.74
N LEU A 40 10.18 -10.69 0.14
CA LEU A 40 9.63 -9.40 -0.29
C LEU A 40 10.67 -8.50 -0.97
N ARG A 41 11.94 -8.52 -0.53
CA ARG A 41 13.03 -7.76 -1.16
C ARG A 41 13.42 -8.32 -2.53
N GLU A 42 13.50 -9.64 -2.63
CA GLU A 42 13.98 -10.34 -3.81
C GLU A 42 12.89 -10.46 -4.89
N GLU A 43 11.71 -10.94 -4.52
CA GLU A 43 10.59 -11.24 -5.42
C GLU A 43 9.61 -10.07 -5.55
N GLY A 44 9.48 -9.22 -4.53
CA GLY A 44 8.48 -8.17 -4.45
C GLY A 44 7.18 -8.59 -3.75
N PHE A 45 6.33 -7.62 -3.45
CA PHE A 45 5.10 -7.82 -2.69
C PHE A 45 4.07 -8.67 -3.44
N TRP A 46 3.79 -8.33 -4.69
CA TRP A 46 2.69 -8.92 -5.45
C TRP A 46 2.86 -10.42 -5.71
N PRO A 47 4.03 -10.92 -6.15
CA PRO A 47 4.23 -12.37 -6.32
C PRO A 47 4.07 -13.13 -5.00
N VAL A 48 4.64 -12.61 -3.91
CA VAL A 48 4.58 -13.24 -2.58
C VAL A 48 3.13 -13.28 -2.06
N ALA A 49 2.43 -12.15 -2.08
CA ALA A 49 1.05 -12.07 -1.62
C ALA A 49 0.10 -12.92 -2.48
N THR A 50 0.31 -12.97 -3.80
CA THR A 50 -0.50 -13.80 -4.69
C THR A 50 -0.31 -15.28 -4.40
N ARG A 51 0.93 -15.72 -4.16
CA ARG A 51 1.23 -17.10 -3.75
C ARG A 51 0.51 -17.47 -2.44
N ILE A 52 0.52 -16.58 -1.45
CA ILE A 52 -0.19 -16.79 -0.18
C ILE A 52 -1.71 -16.85 -0.41
N ALA A 53 -2.26 -15.97 -1.24
CA ALA A 53 -3.69 -15.96 -1.58
C ALA A 53 -4.12 -17.30 -2.21
N LEU A 54 -3.30 -17.85 -3.11
CA LEU A 54 -3.53 -19.14 -3.75
C LEU A 54 -3.43 -20.31 -2.75
N LEU A 55 -2.37 -20.34 -1.92
CA LEU A 55 -2.15 -21.41 -0.94
C LEU A 55 -3.23 -21.45 0.15
N THR A 56 -3.72 -20.29 0.57
CA THR A 56 -4.79 -20.18 1.58
C THR A 56 -6.19 -20.32 0.97
N GLY A 57 -6.31 -20.25 -0.36
CA GLY A 57 -7.60 -20.20 -1.06
C GLY A 57 -8.43 -18.95 -0.73
N ARG A 58 -7.78 -17.85 -0.30
CA ARG A 58 -8.45 -16.65 0.22
C ARG A 58 -8.01 -15.41 -0.55
N ARG A 59 -8.93 -14.45 -0.69
CA ARG A 59 -8.59 -13.08 -1.11
C ARG A 59 -7.89 -12.35 0.04
N LEU A 60 -6.76 -11.71 -0.27
CA LEU A 60 -5.97 -10.98 0.71
C LEU A 60 -6.22 -9.48 0.60
N ALA A 61 -6.44 -8.85 1.75
CA ALA A 61 -6.48 -7.40 1.89
C ALA A 61 -5.45 -7.00 2.93
N LEU A 62 -4.50 -6.16 2.52
CA LEU A 62 -3.45 -5.61 3.35
C LEU A 62 -3.59 -4.08 3.42
N VAL A 63 -3.58 -3.54 4.64
CA VAL A 63 -3.70 -2.11 4.90
C VAL A 63 -2.38 -1.57 5.43
N GLY A 64 -1.72 -0.69 4.68
CA GLY A 64 -0.56 0.08 5.13
C GLY A 64 -1.02 1.39 5.76
N ASP A 65 -0.94 1.50 7.08
CA ASP A 65 -1.25 2.75 7.79
C ASP A 65 0.00 3.64 7.88
N GLN A 66 -0.20 4.96 7.87
CA GLN A 66 0.87 5.98 7.93
C GLN A 66 1.99 5.74 6.91
N PHE A 67 1.63 5.59 5.63
CA PHE A 67 2.56 5.25 4.56
C PHE A 67 3.63 6.32 4.33
N GLU A 68 3.41 7.55 4.80
CA GLU A 68 4.41 8.63 4.82
C GLU A 68 5.68 8.25 5.60
N GLU A 69 5.61 7.27 6.51
CA GLU A 69 6.79 6.75 7.20
C GLU A 69 7.81 6.17 6.24
N VAL A 70 7.40 5.55 5.12
CA VAL A 70 8.32 5.06 4.07
C VAL A 70 9.05 6.22 3.38
N LEU A 71 8.38 7.36 3.25
CA LEU A 71 8.91 8.56 2.62
C LEU A 71 9.75 9.40 3.59
N SER A 72 9.55 9.21 4.89
CA SER A 72 10.24 9.96 5.95
C SER A 72 11.42 9.20 6.54
N ASN A 73 11.31 7.87 6.61
CA ASN A 73 12.28 7.00 7.28
C ASN A 73 13.14 6.26 6.24
N GLY A 74 14.42 6.08 6.57
CA GLY A 74 15.38 5.38 5.72
C GLY A 74 16.04 6.25 4.65
N GLY A 75 17.12 5.74 4.07
CA GLY A 75 17.85 6.41 2.99
C GLY A 75 17.09 6.39 1.66
N PRO A 76 17.39 7.31 0.73
CA PRO A 76 16.69 7.44 -0.54
C PRO A 76 16.71 6.15 -1.37
N ALA A 77 17.82 5.39 -1.33
CA ALA A 77 17.95 4.12 -2.03
C ALA A 77 16.99 3.04 -1.50
N LEU A 78 16.90 2.87 -0.17
CA LEU A 78 16.00 1.90 0.46
C LEU A 78 14.53 2.25 0.20
N ARG A 79 14.19 3.55 0.25
CA ARG A 79 12.85 4.06 -0.06
C ARG A 79 12.45 3.71 -1.48
N GLN A 80 13.31 4.02 -2.46
CA GLN A 80 13.04 3.74 -3.86
C GLN A 80 12.88 2.23 -4.09
N GLU A 81 13.81 1.43 -3.57
CA GLU A 81 13.75 -0.03 -3.68
C GLU A 81 12.44 -0.59 -3.11
N PHE A 82 12.07 -0.20 -1.89
CA PHE A 82 10.85 -0.68 -1.25
C PHE A 82 9.60 -0.32 -2.06
N LEU A 83 9.51 0.92 -2.55
CA LEU A 83 8.37 1.37 -3.34
C LEU A 83 8.27 0.65 -4.68
N GLU A 84 9.39 0.42 -5.36
CA GLU A 84 9.45 -0.40 -6.58
C GLU A 84 9.00 -1.84 -6.33
N ARG A 85 9.30 -2.41 -5.17
CA ARG A 85 8.89 -3.78 -4.80
C ARG A 85 7.44 -3.88 -4.31
N MET A 86 6.87 -2.79 -3.78
CA MET A 86 5.52 -2.77 -3.24
C MET A 86 4.44 -2.39 -4.26
N LEU A 87 4.75 -1.47 -5.17
CA LEU A 87 3.76 -0.98 -6.13
C LEU A 87 3.57 -1.98 -7.28
N PRO A 88 2.32 -2.24 -7.69
CA PRO A 88 2.06 -3.13 -8.82
C PRO A 88 2.49 -2.48 -10.12
N GLU A 89 2.91 -3.30 -11.08
CA GLU A 89 2.98 -2.86 -12.47
C GLU A 89 1.55 -2.52 -12.95
N PRO A 90 1.35 -1.43 -13.70
CA PRO A 90 0.03 -0.89 -14.04
C PRO A 90 -0.94 -1.91 -14.67
N ASP A 91 -0.42 -2.92 -15.38
CA ASP A 91 -1.21 -3.94 -16.07
C ASP A 91 -1.65 -5.12 -15.17
N THR A 92 -1.23 -5.18 -13.91
CA THR A 92 -1.49 -6.34 -13.02
C THR A 92 -2.71 -6.22 -12.10
N MET A 93 -3.46 -5.11 -12.14
CA MET A 93 -4.47 -4.79 -11.11
C MET A 93 -5.89 -5.35 -11.31
N GLY A 94 -6.27 -5.81 -12.52
CA GLY A 94 -7.66 -6.09 -12.88
C GLY A 94 -8.41 -7.05 -11.94
N ASP A 95 -7.95 -8.30 -11.83
CA ASP A 95 -8.63 -9.36 -11.06
C ASP A 95 -7.72 -10.06 -10.02
N SER A 96 -6.71 -9.33 -9.53
CA SER A 96 -5.81 -9.87 -8.51
C SER A 96 -6.56 -10.25 -7.23
N PRO A 97 -6.33 -11.45 -6.65
CA PRO A 97 -6.90 -11.84 -5.36
C PRO A 97 -6.29 -11.04 -4.19
N VAL A 98 -5.32 -10.17 -4.46
CA VAL A 98 -4.64 -9.32 -3.50
C VAL A 98 -5.07 -7.86 -3.67
N ARG A 99 -5.32 -7.19 -2.54
CA ARG A 99 -5.58 -5.75 -2.47
C ARG A 99 -4.63 -5.13 -1.45
N LEU A 100 -3.87 -4.13 -1.89
CA LEU A 100 -3.07 -3.26 -1.04
C LEU A 100 -3.76 -1.90 -0.94
N VAL A 101 -4.03 -1.45 0.28
CA VAL A 101 -4.60 -0.13 0.56
C VAL A 101 -3.63 0.61 1.46
N CYS A 102 -3.12 1.75 1.03
CA CYS A 102 -2.23 2.58 1.84
C CYS A 102 -2.93 3.88 2.23
N THR A 103 -2.85 4.27 3.49
CA THR A 103 -3.23 5.61 3.94
C THR A 103 -1.99 6.49 3.92
N LEU A 104 -2.08 7.63 3.23
CA LEU A 104 -1.00 8.58 3.11
C LEU A 104 -1.52 9.97 3.49
N ARG A 105 -0.75 10.69 4.30
CA ARG A 105 -0.96 12.12 4.52
C ARG A 105 -0.90 12.92 3.21
N SER A 106 -1.83 13.85 3.03
CA SER A 106 -1.99 14.59 1.75
C SER A 106 -0.75 15.40 1.34
N ASP A 107 0.02 15.87 2.31
CA ASP A 107 1.27 16.62 2.13
C ASP A 107 2.43 15.77 1.58
N PHE A 108 2.37 14.45 1.74
CA PHE A 108 3.37 13.50 1.21
C PHE A 108 2.98 12.92 -0.17
N LEU A 109 1.79 13.25 -0.67
CA LEU A 109 1.35 12.79 -1.98
C LEU A 109 2.22 13.33 -3.13
N PRO A 110 2.67 14.61 -3.15
CA PRO A 110 3.59 15.10 -4.17
C PRO A 110 4.88 14.29 -4.21
N ASP A 111 5.52 14.07 -3.07
CA ASP A 111 6.77 13.30 -2.97
C ASP A 111 6.62 11.89 -3.53
N LEU A 112 5.48 11.24 -3.26
CA LEU A 112 5.20 9.90 -3.80
C LEU A 112 4.95 9.91 -5.32
N LEU A 113 4.38 10.98 -5.86
CA LEU A 113 4.11 11.13 -7.30
C LEU A 113 5.33 11.58 -8.10
N ASP A 114 6.29 12.25 -7.46
CA ASP A 114 7.54 12.72 -8.08
C ASP A 114 8.59 11.62 -8.18
N LEU A 115 8.40 10.51 -7.46
CA LEU A 115 9.22 9.32 -7.66
C LEU A 115 9.03 8.82 -9.10
N PRO A 116 10.11 8.34 -9.74
CA PRO A 116 10.04 7.68 -11.04
C PRO A 116 9.36 6.32 -10.87
N ALA A 117 8.08 6.32 -10.55
CA ALA A 117 7.29 5.13 -10.42
C ALA A 117 7.02 4.62 -11.83
N ARG A 118 7.37 3.35 -12.07
CA ARG A 118 6.88 2.60 -13.23
C ARG A 118 5.36 2.65 -13.21
N GLY A 119 4.80 3.56 -13.99
CA GLY A 119 3.37 3.61 -14.30
C GLY A 119 2.41 3.82 -13.12
N TRP A 120 2.81 4.47 -12.01
CA TRP A 120 1.81 4.83 -10.99
C TRP A 120 0.93 5.98 -11.49
N SER A 121 -0.11 5.62 -12.22
CA SER A 121 -1.21 6.54 -12.51
C SER A 121 -2.16 6.51 -11.32
N CYS A 122 -2.08 7.51 -10.44
CA CYS A 122 -3.18 7.79 -9.52
C CYS A 122 -4.44 8.00 -10.39
N PRO A 123 -5.47 7.13 -10.30
CA PRO A 123 -6.63 7.23 -11.17
C PRO A 123 -7.23 8.64 -11.02
N SER A 124 -7.65 9.26 -12.11
CA SER A 124 -8.13 10.66 -12.13
C SER A 124 -9.21 10.95 -11.06
N ARG A 125 -9.98 9.92 -10.66
CA ARG A 125 -10.93 9.93 -9.55
C ARG A 125 -10.30 10.33 -8.20
N TRP A 126 -9.10 9.86 -7.89
CA TRP A 126 -8.40 10.12 -6.63
C TRP A 126 -7.67 11.48 -6.63
N ARG A 127 -7.12 11.91 -7.77
CA ARG A 127 -6.52 13.27 -7.92
C ARG A 127 -7.54 14.38 -7.63
N ARG A 128 -8.82 14.20 -7.98
CA ARG A 128 -9.89 15.18 -7.68
C ARG A 128 -10.23 15.25 -6.18
N SER A 129 -10.09 14.15 -5.44
CA SER A 129 -10.35 14.13 -4.00
C SER A 129 -9.27 14.84 -3.18
N CYS A 130 -8.02 14.86 -3.65
CA CYS A 130 -6.89 15.46 -2.93
C CYS A 130 -6.71 16.97 -3.22
N ARG A 131 -7.29 17.49 -4.31
CA ARG A 131 -7.15 18.90 -4.75
C ARG A 131 -8.19 19.88 -4.19
N ARG A 132 -8.94 19.52 -3.13
CA ARG A 132 -9.81 20.50 -2.47
C ARG A 132 -9.08 21.13 -1.29
N PRO A 133 -8.53 22.36 -1.42
CA PRO A 133 -8.22 23.14 -0.22
C PRO A 133 -9.53 23.40 0.51
N CYS A 134 -9.65 22.88 1.74
CA CYS A 134 -10.73 23.24 2.64
C CYS A 134 -10.52 24.70 3.08
N THR A 135 -11.07 25.63 2.31
CA THR A 135 -11.30 26.99 2.80
C THR A 135 -12.70 27.06 3.40
N ARG A 136 -12.72 27.33 4.72
CA ARG A 136 -13.79 27.91 5.52
C ARG A 136 -14.94 27.02 6.05
N THR A 137 -14.93 26.93 7.38
CA THR A 137 -16.04 27.07 8.35
C THR A 137 -17.23 26.11 8.29
N ASN A 138 -17.40 25.39 9.41
CA ASN A 138 -18.63 24.80 9.94
C ASN A 138 -19.52 24.06 8.94
N SER A 139 -19.19 22.80 8.64
CA SER A 139 -20.18 21.72 8.56
C SER A 139 -19.50 20.36 8.41
N VAL A 140 -20.11 19.33 9.01
CA VAL A 140 -19.67 17.94 8.96
C VAL A 140 -19.94 17.40 7.55
N CYS A 141 -18.91 16.95 6.83
CA CYS A 141 -19.09 16.28 5.55
C CYS A 141 -19.23 14.78 5.78
N SER A 142 -20.46 14.35 6.08
CA SER A 142 -20.85 12.94 6.15
C SER A 142 -21.13 12.39 4.75
N ARG A 143 -20.47 11.26 4.45
CA ARG A 143 -20.79 10.15 3.52
C ARG A 143 -21.58 10.44 2.23
N SER A 144 -21.14 9.69 1.21
CA SER A 144 -21.87 9.21 0.02
C SER A 144 -22.06 10.15 -1.18
N CYS A 145 -21.51 9.68 -2.30
CA CYS A 145 -22.00 9.80 -3.68
C CYS A 145 -22.54 11.16 -4.16
N GLY A 146 -21.85 11.73 -5.16
CA GLY A 146 -22.44 12.75 -6.01
C GLY A 146 -21.54 13.04 -7.21
N ALA A 147 -21.75 12.33 -8.30
CA ALA A 147 -21.15 12.67 -9.59
C ALA A 147 -21.63 14.05 -10.03
N CYS A 148 -20.73 14.92 -10.47
CA CYS A 148 -21.07 16.07 -11.31
C CYS A 148 -20.19 16.02 -12.55
N TRP A 149 -20.79 15.65 -13.67
CA TRP A 149 -20.26 15.89 -15.01
C TRP A 149 -20.54 17.35 -15.40
N PRO A 150 -19.62 18.03 -16.09
CA PRO A 150 -19.99 19.13 -16.94
C PRO A 150 -19.83 18.72 -18.42
N THR A 151 -20.93 18.83 -19.16
CA THR A 151 -20.95 19.33 -20.54
C THR A 151 -21.89 20.53 -20.56
N PRO A 152 -21.80 21.46 -21.52
CA PRO A 152 -20.91 21.53 -22.69
C PRO A 152 -19.68 22.41 -22.49
#